data_AF-A0A935ARV4-F1
#
_entry.id   AF-A0A935ARV4-F1
#
_cell.length_a   1.000
_cell.length_b   1.000
_cell.length_c   1.000
_cell.angle_alpha   90.00
_cell.angle_beta   90.00
_cell.angle_gamma   90.00
#
_symmetry.space_group_name_H-M   'P 1'
#
loop_
_entity.id
_entity.type
_entity.pdbx_description
1 polymer ?
#
loop_
_entity_poly.entity_id
_entity_poly.type
_entity_poly.pdbx_seq_one_letter_code
_entity_poly.pdbx_strand_id
1 'polypeptide(L)'
;MTIAERLVDRAATRIARRGFLGRAALVGSAAVVAPVDYLLRPTSAYAAICGPQSLCRTGYTEFCCTITGVNACPAGTVTGGWWKVDGSHFCGGAPRYYLDCNAQCGGCGCGSKGICDGSCSGTGCGCANGDCNNWKAGCNKFRYGQCNQHIECLGPIVCRVATCTPPWMFDASCTTAARTDENTRYHSRPCLEESFGAIDVVRHDGGELEIGGWAINQDDYRDTALVRVYVDGVVVADVLAGNDRPDVGAAFPTFGSRHGFHLRARVAPGRRYVCIYALDRESGRASFLNFREVDVPAPLGSLDVCTRRSDGTVVLAGWAHDPTRGTNPPHVRLVVDETVVSEFDAAGVRPDVAAAIGRDPHCGFTVILPAGTPGATGCLEIVDRFGGVTRIVCRPIGTA
;
A
#
# COMPACT_ATOMS: atom_id res chain seq x y z
N MET A 1 14.49 -25.31 -43.24
CA MET A 1 15.61 -24.39 -42.96
C MET A 1 16.07 -24.69 -41.55
N THR A 2 17.16 -25.43 -41.39
CA THR A 2 17.83 -25.58 -40.10
C THR A 2 18.48 -24.25 -39.69
N ILE A 3 18.68 -24.09 -38.37
CA ILE A 3 19.59 -23.15 -37.65
C ILE A 3 20.63 -22.54 -38.62
N ALA A 4 20.80 -21.22 -38.77
CA ALA A 4 21.46 -20.43 -37.74
C ALA A 4 21.37 -18.91 -37.94
N GLU A 5 20.89 -18.41 -39.09
CA GLU A 5 21.30 -17.06 -39.53
C GLU A 5 20.18 -16.13 -40.01
N ARG A 6 18.89 -16.47 -39.83
CA ARG A 6 17.81 -15.51 -40.10
C ARG A 6 17.47 -14.65 -38.88
N LEU A 7 18.53 -13.98 -38.44
CA LEU A 7 18.59 -12.59 -38.00
C LEU A 7 17.89 -12.24 -36.68
N VAL A 8 18.69 -12.45 -35.65
CA VAL A 8 18.66 -11.85 -34.31
C VAL A 8 18.68 -10.30 -34.29
N ASP A 9 18.83 -9.57 -35.39
CA ASP A 9 19.41 -8.21 -35.27
C ASP A 9 18.59 -6.97 -35.62
N ARG A 10 17.28 -7.02 -35.93
CA ARG A 10 16.53 -5.77 -36.18
C ARG A 10 15.12 -5.75 -35.60
N ALA A 11 15.08 -5.63 -34.27
CA ALA A 11 14.07 -4.94 -33.45
C ALA A 11 14.13 -5.36 -31.96
N ALA A 12 15.16 -6.11 -31.55
CA ALA A 12 15.37 -6.54 -30.18
C ALA A 12 16.01 -5.45 -29.30
N THR A 13 15.41 -4.26 -29.23
CA THR A 13 15.83 -3.24 -28.23
C THR A 13 14.91 -3.16 -27.02
N ARG A 14 13.95 -4.08 -26.85
CA ARG A 14 13.16 -4.19 -25.59
C ARG A 14 12.95 -5.59 -24.99
N ILE A 15 13.40 -6.67 -25.63
CA ILE A 15 13.16 -8.07 -25.16
C ILE A 15 14.47 -8.76 -24.69
N ALA A 16 15.33 -8.02 -23.99
CA ALA A 16 16.50 -8.58 -23.32
C ALA A 16 16.22 -9.04 -21.87
N ARG A 17 15.04 -8.72 -21.31
CA ARG A 17 14.74 -8.95 -19.87
C ARG A 17 13.92 -10.21 -19.53
N ARG A 18 13.29 -10.89 -20.50
CA ARG A 18 12.51 -12.12 -20.24
C ARG A 18 13.30 -13.34 -20.73
N GLY A 19 13.70 -14.22 -19.82
CA GLY A 19 14.51 -15.41 -20.09
C GLY A 19 13.88 -16.40 -21.08
N PHE A 20 14.62 -17.48 -21.40
CA PHE A 20 14.24 -18.52 -22.37
C PHE A 20 12.77 -18.97 -22.28
N LEU A 21 12.24 -19.15 -21.06
CA LEU A 21 10.85 -19.54 -20.81
C LEU A 21 9.82 -18.55 -21.36
N GLY A 22 10.08 -17.24 -21.25
CA GLY A 22 9.18 -16.21 -21.78
C GLY A 22 9.13 -16.19 -23.32
N ARG A 23 10.26 -16.51 -23.97
CA ARG A 23 10.33 -16.64 -25.43
C ARG A 23 9.63 -17.91 -25.91
N ALA A 24 9.82 -19.02 -25.22
CA ALA A 24 9.14 -20.29 -25.51
C ALA A 24 7.62 -20.18 -25.35
N ALA A 25 7.15 -19.52 -24.28
CA ALA A 25 5.73 -19.24 -24.08
C ALA A 25 5.11 -18.44 -25.23
N LEU A 26 5.80 -17.39 -25.70
CA LEU A 26 5.34 -16.57 -26.83
C LEU A 26 5.17 -17.40 -28.12
N VAL A 27 6.16 -18.25 -28.42
CA VAL A 27 6.11 -19.14 -29.59
C VAL A 27 4.98 -20.16 -29.46
N GLY A 28 4.81 -20.75 -28.27
CA GLY A 28 3.71 -21.67 -27.98
C GLY A 28 2.34 -21.01 -28.16
N SER A 29 2.14 -19.82 -27.61
CA SER A 29 0.90 -19.05 -27.78
C SER A 29 0.63 -18.69 -29.24
N ALA A 30 1.65 -18.31 -30.01
CA ALA A 30 1.50 -18.02 -31.44
C ALA A 30 1.04 -19.26 -32.24
N ALA A 31 1.59 -20.43 -31.93
CA ALA A 31 1.21 -21.69 -32.55
C ALA A 31 -0.22 -22.12 -32.22
N VAL A 32 -0.77 -21.68 -31.08
CA VAL A 32 -2.15 -21.98 -30.68
C VAL A 32 -3.15 -20.97 -31.23
N VAL A 33 -2.84 -19.67 -31.13
CA VAL A 33 -3.79 -18.58 -31.43
C VAL A 33 -3.82 -18.25 -32.92
N ALA A 34 -2.71 -18.42 -33.63
CA ALA A 34 -2.60 -18.14 -35.05
C ALA A 34 -1.77 -19.22 -35.78
N PRO A 35 -2.12 -20.52 -35.67
CA PRO A 35 -1.31 -21.63 -36.18
C PRO A 35 -0.97 -21.48 -37.66
N VAL A 36 -1.98 -21.19 -38.49
CA VAL A 36 -1.83 -21.10 -39.94
C VAL A 36 -0.99 -19.89 -40.34
N ASP A 37 -1.28 -18.71 -39.78
CA ASP A 37 -0.54 -17.49 -40.08
C ASP A 37 0.90 -17.55 -39.56
N TYR A 38 1.15 -18.15 -38.40
CA TYR A 38 2.48 -18.33 -37.83
C TYR A 38 3.33 -19.37 -38.59
N LEU A 39 2.70 -20.41 -39.14
CA LEU A 39 3.37 -21.43 -39.94
C LEU A 39 3.62 -21.00 -41.39
N LEU A 40 2.70 -20.24 -42.00
CA LEU A 40 2.72 -19.95 -43.43
C LEU A 40 3.25 -18.55 -43.79
N ARG A 41 3.30 -17.61 -42.84
CA ARG A 41 3.80 -16.25 -43.09
C ARG A 41 5.11 -16.01 -42.35
N PRO A 42 6.07 -15.27 -42.94
CA PRO A 42 7.26 -14.83 -42.25
C PRO A 42 6.89 -13.72 -41.25
N THR A 43 6.37 -14.12 -40.09
CA THR A 43 5.95 -13.23 -39.01
C THR A 43 6.62 -13.64 -37.70
N SER A 44 6.80 -12.69 -36.78
CA SER A 44 7.25 -13.03 -35.43
C SER A 44 6.12 -13.67 -34.62
N ALA A 45 6.44 -14.47 -33.62
CA ALA A 45 5.45 -15.03 -32.70
C ALA A 45 4.58 -13.94 -32.06
N TYR A 46 5.20 -12.80 -31.72
CA TYR A 46 4.49 -11.64 -31.20
C TYR A 46 3.51 -11.06 -32.23
N ALA A 47 3.95 -10.85 -33.48
CA ALA A 47 3.08 -10.31 -34.53
C ALA A 47 1.95 -11.27 -34.94
N ALA A 48 2.14 -12.59 -34.81
CA ALA A 48 1.08 -13.57 -34.99
C ALA A 48 0.01 -13.48 -33.88
N ILE A 49 0.43 -13.29 -32.62
CA ILE A 49 -0.49 -13.09 -31.49
C ILE A 49 -1.22 -11.74 -31.61
N CYS A 50 -0.52 -10.69 -32.02
CA CYS A 50 -1.04 -9.33 -32.18
C CYS A 50 -1.88 -9.12 -33.45
N GLY A 51 -2.57 -10.16 -33.90
CA GLY A 51 -3.45 -10.16 -35.06
C GLY A 51 -4.65 -9.21 -34.93
N PRO A 52 -5.62 -9.30 -35.85
CA PRO A 52 -6.76 -8.38 -35.96
C PRO A 52 -7.60 -8.23 -34.68
N GLN A 53 -7.64 -9.27 -33.85
CA GLN A 53 -8.43 -9.33 -32.62
C GLN A 53 -7.69 -8.78 -31.38
N SER A 54 -6.45 -8.31 -31.53
CA SER A 54 -5.72 -7.71 -30.41
C SER A 54 -6.43 -6.48 -29.87
N LEU A 55 -6.31 -6.23 -28.58
CA LEU A 55 -6.92 -5.07 -27.93
C LEU A 55 -6.49 -3.78 -28.62
N CYS A 56 -5.22 -3.65 -29.01
CA CYS A 56 -4.73 -2.49 -29.75
C CYS A 56 -5.48 -2.22 -31.07
N ARG A 57 -6.23 -3.16 -31.64
CA ARG A 57 -6.97 -2.97 -32.89
C ARG A 57 -8.46 -2.68 -32.71
N THR A 58 -9.00 -2.74 -31.50
CA THR A 58 -10.45 -2.56 -31.22
C THR A 58 -10.93 -1.10 -31.32
N GLY A 59 -10.01 -0.14 -31.48
CA GLY A 59 -10.33 1.28 -31.69
C GLY A 59 -10.45 2.10 -30.40
N TYR A 60 -10.47 1.46 -29.22
CA TYR A 60 -10.51 2.15 -27.95
C TYR A 60 -9.16 2.79 -27.58
N THR A 61 -9.24 3.84 -26.76
CA THR A 61 -8.07 4.49 -26.15
C THR A 61 -7.79 3.82 -24.80
N GLU A 62 -6.51 3.59 -24.49
CA GLU A 62 -6.05 3.01 -23.23
C GLU A 62 -6.25 3.93 -22.02
N PHE A 63 -6.35 3.33 -20.83
CA PHE A 63 -6.41 4.07 -19.58
C PHE A 63 -5.07 4.68 -19.18
N CYS A 64 -5.13 5.83 -18.51
CA CYS A 64 -3.95 6.53 -18.02
C CYS A 64 -3.19 5.68 -17.00
N CYS A 65 -3.87 4.93 -16.13
CA CYS A 65 -3.20 4.04 -15.18
C CYS A 65 -2.31 2.99 -15.85
N THR A 66 -2.65 2.53 -17.06
CA THR A 66 -1.83 1.54 -17.78
C THR A 66 -0.56 2.18 -18.34
N ILE A 67 -0.59 3.48 -18.61
CA ILE A 67 0.54 4.22 -19.19
C ILE A 67 1.43 4.81 -18.09
N THR A 68 0.84 5.40 -17.06
CA THR A 68 1.55 6.16 -16.02
C THR A 68 1.58 5.48 -14.67
N GLY A 69 0.79 4.42 -14.48
CA GLY A 69 0.56 3.80 -13.16
C GLY A 69 -0.48 4.54 -12.31
N VAL A 70 -1.00 5.68 -12.76
CA VAL A 70 -1.96 6.49 -12.01
C VAL A 70 -3.19 6.76 -12.86
N ASN A 71 -4.38 6.58 -12.28
CA ASN A 71 -5.63 6.92 -12.93
C ASN A 71 -5.89 8.44 -12.91
N ALA A 72 -4.98 9.24 -13.46
CA ALA A 72 -5.09 10.68 -13.61
C ALA A 72 -4.47 11.13 -14.94
N CYS A 73 -4.90 12.28 -15.46
CA CYS A 73 -4.34 12.81 -16.69
C CYS A 73 -2.82 13.08 -16.53
N PRO A 74 -1.97 12.58 -17.45
CA PRO A 74 -0.53 12.81 -17.39
C PRO A 74 -0.19 14.31 -17.51
N ALA A 75 0.95 14.71 -16.96
CA ALA A 75 1.46 16.06 -17.13
C ALA A 75 1.56 16.45 -18.62
N GLY A 76 1.18 17.69 -18.95
CA GLY A 76 1.15 18.19 -20.33
C GLY A 76 -0.09 17.78 -21.13
N THR A 77 -1.04 17.07 -20.53
CA THR A 77 -2.36 16.81 -21.12
C THR A 77 -3.44 17.67 -20.46
N VAL A 78 -4.60 17.78 -21.09
CA VAL A 78 -5.78 18.48 -20.56
C VAL A 78 -7.03 17.63 -20.77
N THR A 79 -7.96 17.70 -19.83
CA THR A 79 -9.28 17.05 -19.95
C THR A 79 -10.09 17.78 -21.03
N GLY A 80 -10.31 17.13 -22.17
CA GLY A 80 -11.04 17.72 -23.30
C GLY A 80 -12.56 17.52 -23.26
N GLY A 81 -13.02 16.54 -22.49
CA GLY A 81 -14.41 16.16 -22.33
C GLY A 81 -14.55 14.82 -21.62
N TRP A 82 -15.80 14.38 -21.45
CA TRP A 82 -16.10 13.15 -20.72
C TRP A 82 -17.39 12.50 -21.21
N TRP A 83 -17.57 11.22 -20.90
CA TRP A 83 -18.87 10.56 -21.01
C TRP A 83 -19.16 9.71 -19.78
N LYS A 84 -20.45 9.44 -19.56
CA LYS A 84 -21.01 8.66 -18.46
C LYS A 84 -21.42 7.27 -18.95
N VAL A 85 -21.37 6.33 -18.01
CA VAL A 85 -22.02 5.02 -18.09
C VAL A 85 -22.81 4.81 -16.82
N ASP A 86 -24.05 4.35 -16.93
CA ASP A 86 -24.86 3.94 -15.78
C ASP A 86 -24.55 2.48 -15.37
N GLY A 87 -24.79 2.13 -14.10
CA GLY A 87 -24.70 0.73 -13.63
C GLY A 87 -23.35 0.04 -13.86
N SER A 88 -22.24 0.72 -13.56
CA SER A 88 -20.91 0.13 -13.69
C SER A 88 -20.54 -0.66 -12.44
N HIS A 89 -20.08 -1.90 -12.60
CA HIS A 89 -19.54 -2.67 -11.48
C HIS A 89 -18.33 -1.95 -10.83
N PHE A 90 -17.54 -1.23 -11.63
CA PHE A 90 -16.39 -0.48 -11.15
C PHE A 90 -16.72 0.49 -9.99
N CYS A 91 -17.95 1.03 -9.97
CA CYS A 91 -18.46 1.94 -8.94
C CYS A 91 -19.58 1.31 -8.10
N GLY A 92 -19.54 0.00 -7.87
CA GLY A 92 -20.56 -0.69 -7.06
C GLY A 92 -21.98 -0.62 -7.63
N GLY A 93 -22.15 -0.40 -8.94
CA GLY A 93 -23.44 -0.19 -9.60
C GLY A 93 -23.84 1.27 -9.75
N ALA A 94 -23.07 2.21 -9.21
CA ALA A 94 -23.24 3.65 -9.47
C ALA A 94 -22.77 4.03 -10.88
N PRO A 95 -23.06 5.27 -11.33
CA PRO A 95 -22.50 5.81 -12.56
C PRO A 95 -20.98 5.88 -12.55
N ARG A 96 -20.38 5.64 -13.70
CA ARG A 96 -18.95 5.82 -13.96
C ARG A 96 -18.75 6.88 -15.03
N TYR A 97 -17.67 7.63 -14.91
CA TYR A 97 -17.28 8.70 -15.82
C TYR A 97 -15.92 8.40 -16.44
N TYR A 98 -15.81 8.62 -17.74
CA TYR A 98 -14.56 8.52 -18.47
C TYR A 98 -14.15 9.89 -18.96
N LEU A 99 -12.93 10.32 -18.64
CA LEU A 99 -12.39 11.60 -19.08
C LEU A 99 -11.31 11.36 -20.14
N ASP A 100 -11.36 12.13 -21.22
CA ASP A 100 -10.36 12.09 -22.27
C ASP A 100 -9.22 13.07 -21.95
N CYS A 101 -8.00 12.55 -21.74
CA CYS A 101 -6.80 13.34 -21.55
C CYS A 101 -6.16 13.62 -22.91
N ASN A 102 -6.46 14.79 -23.48
CA ASN A 102 -5.95 15.23 -24.76
C ASN A 102 -4.54 15.82 -24.61
N ALA A 103 -3.66 15.54 -25.57
CA ALA A 103 -2.39 16.26 -25.68
C ALA A 103 -2.63 17.75 -25.94
N GLN A 104 -1.63 18.59 -25.68
CA GLN A 104 -1.65 19.99 -26.09
C GLN A 104 -0.94 20.16 -27.43
N CYS A 105 -1.41 21.12 -28.24
CA CYS A 105 -0.88 21.36 -29.59
C CYS A 105 0.37 22.24 -29.63
N GLY A 106 0.80 22.80 -28.50
CA GLY A 106 1.92 23.74 -28.48
C GLY A 106 1.70 24.92 -29.45
N GLY A 107 2.70 25.23 -30.28
CA GLY A 107 2.64 26.32 -31.26
C GLY A 107 2.05 25.96 -32.62
N CYS A 108 1.49 24.76 -32.79
CA CYS A 108 0.98 24.33 -34.09
C CYS A 108 -0.37 24.97 -34.43
N GLY A 109 -0.66 25.08 -35.73
CA GLY A 109 -1.98 25.40 -36.24
C GLY A 109 -3.01 24.31 -35.92
N CYS A 110 -4.27 24.73 -35.75
CA CYS A 110 -5.36 23.82 -35.47
C CYS A 110 -6.01 23.29 -36.75
N GLY A 111 -6.31 21.98 -36.79
CA GLY A 111 -7.16 21.43 -37.84
C GLY A 111 -8.59 21.97 -37.73
N SER A 112 -9.37 21.82 -38.81
CA SER A 112 -10.77 22.30 -38.89
C SER A 112 -11.73 21.72 -37.84
N LYS A 113 -11.31 20.68 -37.11
CA LYS A 113 -12.09 20.05 -36.02
C LYS A 113 -11.64 20.47 -34.61
N GLY A 114 -10.80 21.50 -34.50
CA GLY A 114 -10.21 21.88 -33.20
C GLY A 114 -9.16 20.87 -32.69
N ILE A 115 -8.64 20.01 -33.58
CA ILE A 115 -7.65 18.99 -33.25
C ILE A 115 -6.39 19.13 -34.12
N CYS A 116 -5.21 19.23 -33.50
CA CYS A 116 -3.93 19.20 -34.21
C CYS A 116 -3.45 17.77 -34.49
N ASP A 117 -2.47 17.65 -35.38
CA ASP A 117 -1.88 16.34 -35.70
C ASP A 117 -1.02 15.79 -34.55
N GLY A 118 -0.98 14.47 -34.41
CA GLY A 118 -0.18 13.81 -33.37
C GLY A 118 1.32 14.04 -33.53
N SER A 119 1.82 14.16 -34.77
CA SER A 119 3.22 14.54 -35.02
C SER A 119 3.54 15.95 -34.49
N CYS A 120 2.56 16.85 -34.48
CA CYS A 120 2.68 18.19 -33.94
C CYS A 120 2.67 18.19 -32.41
N SER A 121 1.75 17.43 -31.78
CA SER A 121 1.65 17.37 -30.30
C SER A 121 2.67 16.42 -29.67
N GLY A 122 3.65 15.92 -30.44
CA GLY A 122 4.60 14.89 -30.00
C GLY A 122 3.93 13.56 -29.61
N THR A 123 2.67 13.35 -29.99
CA THR A 123 1.86 12.20 -29.61
C THR A 123 1.79 11.20 -30.77
N GLY A 124 2.63 10.18 -30.72
CA GLY A 124 2.57 9.07 -31.66
C GLY A 124 1.30 8.23 -31.49
N CYS A 125 0.69 7.81 -32.59
CA CYS A 125 -0.40 6.84 -32.58
C CYS A 125 0.16 5.41 -32.59
N GLY A 126 -0.20 4.60 -31.59
CA GLY A 126 0.20 3.20 -31.52
C GLY A 126 -0.44 2.45 -30.36
N CYS A 127 -0.04 1.20 -30.17
CA CYS A 127 -0.42 0.43 -28.98
C CYS A 127 0.24 1.04 -27.75
N ALA A 128 -0.50 1.24 -26.66
CA ALA A 128 0.07 1.79 -25.44
C ALA A 128 1.22 0.90 -24.94
N ASN A 129 2.32 1.54 -24.54
CA ASN A 129 3.59 0.89 -24.18
C ASN A 129 4.22 0.00 -25.27
N GLY A 130 3.72 0.07 -26.51
CA GLY A 130 4.12 -0.82 -27.60
C GLY A 130 3.61 -2.26 -27.42
N ASP A 131 2.58 -2.48 -26.59
CA ASP A 131 2.00 -3.79 -26.33
C ASP A 131 0.59 -3.93 -26.92
N CYS A 132 0.37 -4.91 -27.80
CA CYS A 132 -0.92 -5.15 -28.45
C CYS A 132 -2.02 -5.69 -27.50
N ASN A 133 -1.65 -6.11 -26.28
CA ASN A 133 -2.60 -6.38 -25.20
C ASN A 133 -3.18 -5.10 -24.59
N ASN A 134 -2.58 -3.96 -24.90
CA ASN A 134 -3.12 -2.65 -24.54
C ASN A 134 -3.93 -2.06 -25.68
N TRP A 135 -4.89 -1.21 -25.34
CA TRP A 135 -5.58 -0.35 -26.29
C TRP A 135 -4.64 0.71 -26.87
N LYS A 136 -5.14 1.49 -27.82
CA LYS A 136 -4.33 2.50 -28.51
C LYS A 136 -4.08 3.70 -27.59
N ALA A 137 -2.95 4.37 -27.78
CA ALA A 137 -2.68 5.69 -27.23
C ALA A 137 -2.41 6.66 -28.40
N GLY A 138 -2.87 7.91 -28.29
CA GLY A 138 -2.55 8.96 -29.26
C GLY A 138 -3.20 8.85 -30.63
N CYS A 139 -4.17 7.94 -30.80
CA CYS A 139 -4.78 7.66 -32.12
C CYS A 139 -6.11 8.36 -32.34
N ASN A 140 -6.91 8.50 -31.28
CA ASN A 140 -8.27 9.04 -31.38
C ASN A 140 -8.20 10.58 -31.37
N LYS A 141 -8.70 11.18 -32.46
CA LYS A 141 -8.62 12.63 -32.73
C LYS A 141 -10.00 13.28 -32.71
N PHE A 142 -10.54 13.45 -31.51
CA PHE A 142 -11.81 14.15 -31.32
C PHE A 142 -11.90 14.72 -29.90
N ARG A 143 -12.95 15.53 -29.67
CA ARG A 143 -13.25 16.15 -28.38
C ARG A 143 -14.76 16.19 -28.18
N TYR A 144 -15.26 15.76 -27.02
CA TYR A 144 -16.68 15.88 -26.68
C TYR A 144 -17.10 17.30 -26.28
N GLY A 145 -16.16 18.10 -25.77
CA GLY A 145 -16.34 19.54 -25.57
C GLY A 145 -17.02 19.91 -24.27
N GLN A 146 -16.88 19.13 -23.19
CA GLN A 146 -17.48 19.47 -21.89
C GLN A 146 -16.50 19.99 -20.86
N CYS A 147 -15.19 19.83 -21.06
CA CYS A 147 -14.14 20.35 -20.18
C CYS A 147 -13.20 21.28 -20.94
N ASN A 148 -12.58 22.23 -20.24
CA ASN A 148 -11.60 23.17 -20.78
C ASN A 148 -11.99 23.86 -22.09
N GLN A 149 -13.27 24.22 -22.27
CA GLN A 149 -13.83 24.72 -23.54
C GLN A 149 -13.11 25.94 -24.12
N HIS A 150 -12.44 26.72 -23.27
CA HIS A 150 -11.63 27.87 -23.66
C HIS A 150 -10.38 27.50 -24.48
N ILE A 151 -9.91 26.25 -24.42
CA ILE A 151 -8.80 25.77 -25.24
C ILE A 151 -9.33 25.39 -26.61
N GLU A 152 -9.07 26.23 -27.63
CA GLU A 152 -9.60 26.01 -28.98
C GLU A 152 -8.98 24.81 -29.70
N CYS A 153 -7.72 24.50 -29.39
CA CYS A 153 -6.97 23.46 -30.08
C CYS A 153 -6.37 22.41 -29.14
N LEU A 154 -6.77 21.15 -29.35
CA LEU A 154 -6.28 20.00 -28.59
C LEU A 154 -5.61 18.96 -29.50
N GLY A 155 -4.71 18.17 -28.95
CA GLY A 155 -4.11 17.05 -29.65
C GLY A 155 -4.97 15.78 -29.55
N PRO A 156 -4.47 14.66 -30.11
CA PRO A 156 -5.08 13.35 -29.92
C PRO A 156 -5.23 12.98 -28.44
N ILE A 157 -6.16 12.08 -28.15
CA ILE A 157 -6.37 11.56 -26.79
C ILE A 157 -5.19 10.63 -26.47
N VAL A 158 -4.41 11.00 -25.44
CA VAL A 158 -3.25 10.24 -24.97
C VAL A 158 -3.72 9.01 -24.22
N CYS A 159 -4.63 9.19 -23.27
CA CYS A 159 -5.21 8.15 -22.45
C CYS A 159 -6.54 8.60 -21.85
N ARG A 160 -7.20 7.69 -21.12
CA ARG A 160 -8.47 7.94 -20.43
C ARG A 160 -8.37 7.74 -18.93
N VAL A 161 -9.01 8.61 -18.18
CA VAL A 161 -9.26 8.42 -16.75
C VAL A 161 -10.65 7.81 -16.58
N ALA A 162 -10.82 6.97 -15.57
CA ALA A 162 -12.11 6.41 -15.20
C ALA A 162 -12.41 6.63 -13.72
N THR A 163 -13.53 7.24 -13.38
CA THR A 163 -13.83 7.54 -11.97
C THR A 163 -15.31 7.39 -11.65
N CYS A 164 -15.59 7.14 -10.38
CA CYS A 164 -16.93 7.16 -9.78
C CYS A 164 -17.36 8.57 -9.38
N THR A 165 -16.41 9.51 -9.29
CA THR A 165 -16.67 10.92 -9.02
C THR A 165 -17.07 11.66 -10.30
N PRO A 166 -18.23 12.33 -10.36
CA PRO A 166 -18.55 13.23 -11.45
C PRO A 166 -17.45 14.27 -11.76
N PRO A 167 -17.04 14.46 -13.03
CA PRO A 167 -15.92 15.34 -13.41
C PRO A 167 -16.00 16.79 -12.90
N TRP A 168 -17.18 17.40 -12.97
CA TRP A 168 -17.43 18.78 -12.53
C TRP A 168 -17.29 18.99 -11.02
N MET A 169 -17.14 17.92 -10.25
CA MET A 169 -16.97 17.97 -8.81
C MET A 169 -15.51 18.11 -8.36
N PHE A 170 -14.55 17.84 -9.23
CA PHE A 170 -13.10 17.98 -8.96
C PHE A 170 -12.37 18.81 -10.04
N ASP A 171 -12.94 18.96 -11.23
CA ASP A 171 -12.44 19.84 -12.29
C ASP A 171 -13.52 20.88 -12.66
N ALA A 172 -13.31 22.12 -12.21
CA ALA A 172 -14.25 23.23 -12.44
C ALA A 172 -14.38 23.63 -13.92
N SER A 173 -13.46 23.18 -14.79
CA SER A 173 -13.57 23.42 -16.23
C SER A 173 -14.64 22.54 -16.89
N CYS A 174 -15.08 21.48 -16.21
CA CYS A 174 -16.03 20.51 -16.72
C CYS A 174 -17.48 20.94 -16.43
N THR A 175 -18.33 20.88 -17.46
CA THR A 175 -19.76 21.13 -17.37
C THR A 175 -20.54 19.86 -16.99
N THR A 176 -21.82 20.01 -16.66
CA THR A 176 -22.75 18.91 -16.33
C THR A 176 -23.44 18.31 -17.56
N ALA A 177 -23.12 18.78 -18.77
CA ALA A 177 -23.72 18.31 -20.01
C ALA A 177 -23.28 16.87 -20.33
N ALA A 178 -24.12 15.89 -19.98
CA ALA A 178 -23.77 14.49 -20.13
C ALA A 178 -23.73 14.03 -21.60
N ARG A 179 -22.71 13.22 -21.89
CA ARG A 179 -22.66 12.29 -23.01
C ARG A 179 -22.67 10.89 -22.42
N THR A 180 -23.31 9.93 -23.06
CA THR A 180 -23.48 8.58 -22.51
C THR A 180 -23.10 7.53 -23.54
N ASP A 181 -22.35 6.51 -23.13
CA ASP A 181 -22.03 5.35 -23.97
C ASP A 181 -21.95 4.06 -23.15
N GLU A 182 -23.10 3.41 -23.01
CA GLU A 182 -23.28 2.20 -22.21
C GLU A 182 -22.47 0.99 -22.70
N ASN A 183 -21.96 1.02 -23.94
CA ASN A 183 -21.10 -0.07 -24.45
C ASN A 183 -19.76 -0.14 -23.70
N THR A 184 -19.35 0.95 -23.06
CA THR A 184 -18.10 1.04 -22.31
C THR A 184 -18.23 0.60 -20.85
N ARG A 185 -19.38 0.06 -20.43
CA ARG A 185 -19.66 -0.32 -19.03
C ARG A 185 -18.62 -1.24 -18.39
N TYR A 186 -18.10 -2.18 -19.19
CA TYR A 186 -17.15 -3.20 -18.74
C TYR A 186 -15.70 -2.90 -19.15
N HIS A 187 -15.42 -1.71 -19.68
CA HIS A 187 -14.05 -1.31 -19.98
C HIS A 187 -13.28 -1.07 -18.69
N SER A 188 -12.42 -2.01 -18.29
CA SER A 188 -11.61 -1.88 -17.08
C SER A 188 -10.19 -2.36 -17.31
N ARG A 189 -9.30 -2.00 -16.40
CA ARG A 189 -7.94 -2.50 -16.26
C ARG A 189 -7.70 -2.78 -14.78
N PRO A 190 -6.90 -3.81 -14.43
CA PRO A 190 -6.52 -4.05 -13.04
C PRO A 190 -5.96 -2.80 -12.35
N CYS A 191 -5.17 -2.02 -13.08
CA CYS A 191 -4.60 -0.77 -12.57
C CYS A 191 -5.61 0.35 -12.27
N LEU A 192 -6.91 0.18 -12.53
CA LEU A 192 -7.95 1.12 -12.09
C LEU A 192 -8.54 0.73 -10.74
N GLU A 193 -8.39 -0.53 -10.35
CA GLU A 193 -9.07 -1.14 -9.21
C GLU A 193 -8.14 -1.31 -8.01
N GLU A 194 -6.87 -0.93 -8.18
CA GLU A 194 -5.81 -1.05 -7.18
C GLU A 194 -5.48 0.31 -6.55
N SER A 195 -6.04 0.59 -5.38
CA SER A 195 -5.59 1.72 -4.54
C SER A 195 -4.10 1.59 -4.23
N PHE A 196 -3.41 2.71 -4.13
CA PHE A 196 -1.95 2.72 -3.97
C PHE A 196 -1.53 3.68 -2.87
N GLY A 197 -0.29 3.54 -2.40
CA GLY A 197 0.19 4.27 -1.25
C GLY A 197 1.59 3.90 -0.86
N ALA A 198 2.08 4.51 0.21
CA ALA A 198 3.36 4.16 0.81
C ALA A 198 3.29 4.18 2.34
N ILE A 199 4.20 3.43 2.96
CA ILE A 199 4.37 3.37 4.40
C ILE A 199 5.66 4.09 4.74
N ASP A 200 5.54 5.12 5.56
CA ASP A 200 6.66 5.97 5.95
C ASP A 200 7.28 5.49 7.27
N VAL A 201 6.45 4.98 8.20
CA VAL A 201 6.90 4.51 9.51
C VAL A 201 6.15 3.27 9.96
N VAL A 202 6.90 2.29 10.47
CA VAL A 202 6.43 1.21 11.33
C VAL A 202 7.53 1.01 12.36
N ARG A 203 7.30 1.44 13.61
CA ARG A 203 8.30 1.32 14.69
C ARG A 203 7.64 1.19 16.05
N HIS A 204 8.31 0.55 17.00
CA HIS A 204 7.90 0.56 18.39
C HIS A 204 8.31 1.86 19.09
N ASP A 205 7.34 2.53 19.73
CA ASP A 205 7.51 3.83 20.38
C ASP A 205 6.56 3.95 21.59
N GLY A 206 7.11 4.17 22.78
CA GLY A 206 6.30 4.45 23.97
C GLY A 206 5.32 3.35 24.40
N GLY A 207 5.59 2.08 24.05
CA GLY A 207 4.75 0.93 24.37
C GLY A 207 3.65 0.61 23.36
N GLU A 208 3.70 1.26 22.19
CA GLU A 208 2.82 1.02 21.07
C GLU A 208 3.64 0.97 19.77
N LEU A 209 3.12 0.34 18.72
CA LEU A 209 3.63 0.55 17.37
C LEU A 209 3.07 1.87 16.85
N GLU A 210 3.96 2.74 16.38
CA GLU A 210 3.61 3.86 15.52
C GLU A 210 3.63 3.40 14.07
N ILE A 211 2.51 3.60 13.37
CA ILE A 211 2.32 3.23 11.98
C ILE A 211 1.78 4.45 11.22
N GLY A 212 2.44 4.81 10.13
CA GLY A 212 2.06 6.01 9.36
C GLY A 212 2.51 5.94 7.91
N GLY A 213 1.78 6.67 7.07
CA GLY A 213 1.98 6.67 5.63
C GLY A 213 0.92 7.48 4.91
N TRP A 214 0.68 7.14 3.66
CA TRP A 214 -0.40 7.69 2.84
C TRP A 214 -0.99 6.64 1.91
N ALA A 215 -2.25 6.82 1.53
CA ALA A 215 -2.97 5.95 0.61
C ALA A 215 -3.99 6.76 -0.21
N ILE A 216 -3.99 6.57 -1.52
CA ILE A 216 -4.89 7.19 -2.49
C ILE A 216 -5.85 6.13 -2.99
N ASN A 217 -7.14 6.47 -2.96
CA ASN A 217 -8.15 5.74 -3.69
C ASN A 217 -8.23 6.30 -5.11
N GLN A 218 -8.07 5.46 -6.13
CA GLN A 218 -7.91 5.96 -7.49
C GLN A 218 -9.19 5.91 -8.33
N ASP A 219 -10.22 5.21 -7.88
CA ASP A 219 -11.54 5.20 -8.50
C ASP A 219 -12.39 6.41 -8.06
N ASP A 220 -12.12 6.98 -6.89
CA ASP A 220 -12.78 8.16 -6.33
C ASP A 220 -11.81 9.31 -6.00
N TYR A 221 -12.04 10.47 -6.62
CA TYR A 221 -11.25 11.70 -6.42
C TYR A 221 -11.65 12.52 -5.20
N ARG A 222 -12.79 12.24 -4.57
CA ARG A 222 -13.26 12.92 -3.35
C ARG A 222 -13.01 12.11 -2.10
N ASP A 223 -13.10 10.79 -2.19
CA ASP A 223 -12.99 9.92 -1.04
C ASP A 223 -11.55 9.51 -0.73
N THR A 224 -11.23 9.51 0.56
CA THR A 224 -9.95 9.02 1.06
C THR A 224 -10.00 7.50 1.20
N ALA A 225 -8.91 6.81 0.91
CA ALA A 225 -8.83 5.37 1.14
C ALA A 225 -9.04 5.02 2.63
N LEU A 226 -9.70 3.89 2.90
CA LEU A 226 -9.69 3.28 4.23
C LEU A 226 -8.44 2.41 4.34
N VAL A 227 -7.61 2.63 5.36
CA VAL A 227 -6.40 1.84 5.60
C VAL A 227 -6.68 0.82 6.69
N ARG A 228 -6.56 -0.46 6.34
CA ARG A 228 -6.64 -1.57 7.29
C ARG A 228 -5.26 -2.09 7.61
N VAL A 229 -4.98 -2.19 8.90
CA VAL A 229 -3.71 -2.70 9.42
C VAL A 229 -3.93 -4.02 10.12
N TYR A 230 -3.14 -5.00 9.71
CA TYR A 230 -3.03 -6.30 10.36
C TYR A 230 -1.72 -6.40 11.11
N VAL A 231 -1.75 -7.00 12.30
CA VAL A 231 -0.55 -7.48 13.01
C VAL A 231 -0.72 -8.97 13.23
N ASP A 232 0.24 -9.76 12.76
CA ASP A 232 0.25 -11.23 12.84
C ASP A 232 -1.05 -11.86 12.31
N GLY A 233 -1.60 -11.29 11.23
CA GLY A 233 -2.83 -11.76 10.59
C GLY A 233 -4.14 -11.29 11.24
N VAL A 234 -4.09 -10.53 12.33
CA VAL A 234 -5.27 -9.99 13.02
C VAL A 234 -5.43 -8.51 12.70
N VAL A 235 -6.65 -8.07 12.38
CA VAL A 235 -6.95 -6.64 12.19
C VAL A 235 -6.78 -5.91 13.52
N VAL A 236 -5.87 -4.95 13.58
CA VAL A 236 -5.64 -4.12 14.77
C VAL A 236 -6.24 -2.72 14.63
N ALA A 237 -6.43 -2.24 13.39
CA ALA A 237 -6.99 -0.92 13.13
C ALA A 237 -7.56 -0.80 11.72
N ASP A 238 -8.61 0.01 11.61
CA ASP A 238 -9.10 0.64 10.37
C ASP A 238 -9.03 2.16 10.57
N VAL A 239 -8.34 2.87 9.68
CA VAL A 239 -8.18 4.33 9.75
C VAL A 239 -8.39 4.97 8.39
N LEU A 240 -9.06 6.13 8.35
CA LEU A 240 -9.17 6.89 7.10
C LEU A 240 -7.84 7.59 6.79
N ALA A 241 -7.39 7.48 5.54
CA ALA A 241 -6.24 8.21 5.03
C ALA A 241 -6.60 9.68 4.73
N GLY A 242 -7.06 10.43 5.73
CA GLY A 242 -7.57 11.80 5.55
C GLY A 242 -6.68 12.91 6.12
N ASN A 243 -5.51 12.58 6.65
CA ASN A 243 -4.56 13.56 7.18
C ASN A 243 -3.89 14.33 6.04
N ASP A 244 -3.53 15.58 6.30
CA ASP A 244 -2.91 16.44 5.30
C ASP A 244 -1.46 16.03 5.01
N ARG A 245 -1.13 15.85 3.73
CA ARG A 245 0.19 15.52 3.19
C ARG A 245 0.46 16.38 1.96
N PRO A 246 0.94 17.63 2.14
CA PRO A 246 1.19 18.55 1.03
C PRO A 246 2.20 18.01 0.01
N ASP A 247 3.16 17.20 0.46
CA ASP A 247 4.13 16.51 -0.39
C ASP A 247 3.46 15.48 -1.32
N VAL A 248 2.50 14.72 -0.79
CA VAL A 248 1.68 13.79 -1.59
C VAL A 248 0.78 14.56 -2.54
N GLY A 249 0.16 15.65 -2.08
CA GLY A 249 -0.65 16.52 -2.93
C GLY A 249 0.15 17.19 -4.05
N ALA A 250 1.43 17.53 -3.83
CA ALA A 250 2.31 18.05 -4.87
C ALA A 250 2.67 16.97 -5.91
N ALA A 251 2.86 15.72 -5.48
CA ALA A 251 3.15 14.59 -6.37
C ALA A 251 1.92 14.11 -7.14
N PHE A 252 0.74 14.21 -6.54
CA PHE A 252 -0.55 13.78 -7.12
C PHE A 252 -1.61 14.90 -7.06
N PRO A 253 -1.42 16.04 -7.77
CA PRO A 253 -2.25 17.23 -7.62
C PRO A 253 -3.75 17.02 -7.82
N THR A 254 -4.13 16.12 -8.75
CA THR A 254 -5.53 15.83 -9.04
C THR A 254 -6.28 15.23 -7.86
N PHE A 255 -5.60 14.51 -6.97
CA PHE A 255 -6.20 13.90 -5.78
C PHE A 255 -6.16 14.83 -4.55
N GLY A 256 -5.37 15.90 -4.59
CA GLY A 256 -5.15 16.78 -3.44
C GLY A 256 -4.25 16.18 -2.36
N SER A 257 -4.14 16.86 -1.21
CA SER A 257 -3.17 16.50 -0.15
C SER A 257 -3.71 15.60 0.96
N ARG A 258 -5.03 15.42 1.06
CA ARG A 258 -5.67 14.73 2.20
C ARG A 258 -5.64 13.21 2.05
N HIS A 259 -4.45 12.63 2.03
CA HIS A 259 -4.23 11.18 1.81
C HIS A 259 -3.34 10.53 2.85
N GLY A 260 -2.97 11.25 3.92
CA GLY A 260 -2.13 10.71 4.99
C GLY A 260 -2.91 9.89 6.01
N PHE A 261 -2.27 8.90 6.61
CA PHE A 261 -2.78 8.21 7.80
C PHE A 261 -1.69 8.09 8.86
N HIS A 262 -2.10 8.02 10.12
CA HIS A 262 -1.25 7.77 11.26
C HIS A 262 -2.07 7.09 12.35
N LEU A 263 -1.51 6.06 12.97
CA LEU A 263 -2.13 5.36 14.08
C LEU A 263 -1.09 4.81 15.05
N ARG A 264 -1.54 4.55 16.28
CA ARG A 264 -0.80 3.77 17.27
C ARG A 264 -1.55 2.49 17.59
N ALA A 265 -0.83 1.38 17.69
CA ALA A 265 -1.39 0.07 17.97
C ALA A 265 -0.64 -0.63 19.11
N ARG A 266 -1.38 -1.21 20.04
CA ARG A 266 -0.80 -2.02 21.13
C ARG A 266 -0.55 -3.42 20.61
N VAL A 267 0.68 -3.89 20.72
CA VAL A 267 1.08 -5.24 20.31
C VAL A 267 1.95 -5.90 21.38
N ALA A 268 1.88 -7.22 21.48
CA ALA A 268 2.66 -7.98 22.43
C ALA A 268 4.17 -7.99 22.07
N PRO A 269 5.06 -8.28 23.03
CA PRO A 269 6.51 -8.36 22.80
C PRO A 269 6.92 -9.39 21.74
N GLY A 270 8.11 -9.23 21.17
CA GLY A 270 8.68 -10.13 20.16
C GLY A 270 8.57 -9.60 18.73
N ARG A 271 9.01 -10.43 17.78
CA ARG A 271 8.95 -10.15 16.34
C ARG A 271 7.51 -10.16 15.85
N ARG A 272 7.08 -9.08 15.21
CA ARG A 272 5.71 -8.86 14.71
C ARG A 272 5.69 -8.59 13.23
N TYR A 273 4.62 -9.03 12.58
CA TYR A 273 4.40 -8.87 11.15
C TYR A 273 3.23 -7.92 10.89
N VAL A 274 3.52 -6.78 10.28
CA VAL A 274 2.55 -5.73 9.98
C VAL A 274 2.22 -5.75 8.49
N CYS A 275 0.96 -6.04 8.14
CA CYS A 275 0.46 -5.95 6.76
C CYS A 275 -0.52 -4.78 6.66
N ILE A 276 -0.39 -3.97 5.63
CA ILE A 276 -1.19 -2.75 5.45
C ILE A 276 -1.86 -2.79 4.08
N TYR A 277 -3.17 -2.54 4.07
CA TYR A 277 -4.01 -2.52 2.88
C TYR A 277 -4.73 -1.18 2.77
N ALA A 278 -4.87 -0.67 1.56
CA ALA A 278 -5.85 0.37 1.20
C ALA A 278 -7.13 -0.33 0.73
N LEU A 279 -8.27 0.14 1.21
CA LEU A 279 -9.58 -0.37 0.84
C LEU A 279 -10.37 0.74 0.17
N ASP A 280 -10.95 0.41 -0.97
CA ASP A 280 -12.03 1.18 -1.55
C ASP A 280 -13.32 0.89 -0.75
N ARG A 281 -14.00 1.95 -0.32
CA ARG A 281 -15.13 1.84 0.62
C ARG A 281 -16.43 1.44 -0.07
N GLU A 282 -16.60 1.78 -1.34
CA GLU A 282 -17.84 1.53 -2.07
C GLU A 282 -17.90 0.08 -2.58
N SER A 283 -16.81 -0.36 -3.20
CA SER A 283 -16.66 -1.69 -3.78
C SER A 283 -16.14 -2.75 -2.79
N GLY A 284 -15.51 -2.32 -1.70
CA GLY A 284 -14.87 -3.21 -0.73
C GLY A 284 -13.58 -3.86 -1.22
N ARG A 285 -13.05 -3.43 -2.38
CA ARG A 285 -11.78 -3.93 -2.93
C ARG A 285 -10.63 -3.55 -2.00
N ALA A 286 -9.68 -4.47 -1.86
CA ALA A 286 -8.49 -4.28 -1.04
C ALA A 286 -7.24 -4.35 -1.89
N SER A 287 -6.33 -3.41 -1.68
CA SER A 287 -5.05 -3.30 -2.36
C SER A 287 -3.94 -3.39 -1.32
N PHE A 288 -3.05 -4.35 -1.51
CA PHE A 288 -1.91 -4.52 -0.61
C PHE A 288 -0.93 -3.37 -0.83
N LEU A 289 -0.64 -2.61 0.23
CA LEU A 289 0.32 -1.52 0.18
C LEU A 289 1.72 -2.01 0.52
N ASN A 290 1.86 -2.69 1.67
CA ASN A 290 3.17 -3.08 2.17
C ASN A 290 3.12 -4.11 3.29
N PHE A 291 4.28 -4.71 3.50
CA PHE A 291 4.60 -5.58 4.62
C PHE A 291 5.83 -5.04 5.35
N ARG A 292 5.76 -5.03 6.68
CA ARG A 292 6.86 -4.65 7.55
C ARG A 292 6.98 -5.62 8.71
N GLU A 293 8.21 -5.91 9.04
CA GLU A 293 8.54 -6.62 10.26
C GLU A 293 9.05 -5.62 11.29
N VAL A 294 8.64 -5.81 12.54
CA VAL A 294 9.06 -4.96 13.65
C VAL A 294 9.33 -5.81 14.88
N ASP A 295 10.47 -5.58 15.52
CA ASP A 295 10.79 -6.18 16.81
C ASP A 295 10.26 -5.30 17.94
N VAL A 296 9.33 -5.85 18.71
CA VAL A 296 8.85 -5.25 19.95
C VAL A 296 9.76 -5.78 21.07
N PRO A 297 10.43 -4.91 21.84
CA PRO A 297 11.36 -5.35 22.88
C PRO A 297 10.71 -6.33 23.85
N ALA A 298 11.48 -7.29 24.36
CA ALA A 298 11.04 -8.19 25.42
C ALA A 298 11.06 -7.48 26.78
N PRO A 299 10.23 -7.92 27.75
CA PRO A 299 10.36 -7.49 29.13
C PRO A 299 11.76 -7.80 29.70
N LEU A 300 12.25 -6.92 30.56
CA LEU A 300 13.56 -7.04 31.21
C LEU A 300 13.42 -6.82 32.72
N GLY A 301 14.36 -7.32 33.51
CA GLY A 301 14.35 -7.09 34.95
C GLY A 301 15.49 -7.82 35.67
N SER A 302 15.54 -7.60 36.97
CA SER A 302 16.52 -8.22 37.86
C SER A 302 15.87 -8.51 39.22
N LEU A 303 16.30 -9.62 39.81
CA LEU A 303 16.04 -9.94 41.21
C LEU A 303 17.33 -9.68 41.99
N ASP A 304 17.51 -8.44 42.41
CA ASP A 304 18.73 -7.94 43.05
C ASP A 304 18.97 -8.61 44.41
N VAL A 305 17.90 -8.81 45.19
CA VAL A 305 17.91 -9.46 46.49
C VAL A 305 16.99 -10.68 46.45
N CYS A 306 17.52 -11.83 46.84
CA CYS A 306 16.78 -13.07 47.05
C CYS A 306 17.39 -13.79 48.26
N THR A 307 16.96 -13.42 49.46
CA THR A 307 17.67 -13.82 50.70
C THR A 307 16.71 -14.06 51.85
N ARG A 308 16.98 -15.11 52.63
CA ARG A 308 16.33 -15.39 53.90
C ARG A 308 17.05 -14.67 55.03
N ARG A 309 16.34 -13.86 55.82
CA ARG A 309 16.85 -13.17 57.01
C ARG A 309 16.96 -14.09 58.23
N SER A 310 17.68 -13.63 59.25
CA SER A 310 17.85 -14.35 60.53
C SER A 310 16.54 -14.57 61.30
N ASP A 311 15.55 -13.69 61.13
CA ASP A 311 14.19 -13.84 61.67
C ASP A 311 13.33 -14.86 60.91
N GLY A 312 13.89 -15.47 59.87
CA GLY A 312 13.25 -16.47 59.02
C GLY A 312 12.51 -15.90 57.82
N THR A 313 12.24 -14.60 57.74
CA THR A 313 11.55 -13.96 56.60
C THR A 313 12.38 -14.00 55.32
N VAL A 314 11.73 -13.95 54.15
CA VAL A 314 12.42 -13.90 52.85
C VAL A 314 12.21 -12.54 52.21
N VAL A 315 13.30 -11.96 51.70
CA VAL A 315 13.27 -10.66 50.99
C VAL A 315 13.52 -10.91 49.51
N LEU A 316 12.57 -10.45 48.71
CA LEU A 316 12.69 -10.36 47.27
C LEU A 316 12.66 -8.88 46.89
N ALA A 317 13.76 -8.37 46.33
CA ALA A 317 13.82 -7.00 45.86
C ALA A 317 14.52 -6.94 44.51
N GLY A 318 14.15 -5.96 43.70
CA GLY A 318 14.66 -5.87 42.35
C GLY A 318 13.98 -4.77 41.56
N TRP A 319 14.02 -4.93 40.24
CA TRP A 319 13.35 -4.05 39.29
C TRP A 319 12.87 -4.83 38.07
N ALA A 320 11.91 -4.28 37.36
CA ALA A 320 11.33 -4.82 36.14
C ALA A 320 11.06 -3.70 35.14
N HIS A 321 10.98 -4.01 33.86
CA HIS A 321 10.58 -3.11 32.80
C HIS A 321 9.74 -3.87 31.78
N ASP A 322 8.51 -3.41 31.56
CA ASP A 322 7.62 -3.91 30.52
C ASP A 322 7.56 -2.87 29.39
N PRO A 323 8.16 -3.14 28.23
CA PRO A 323 8.19 -2.20 27.12
C PRO A 323 6.81 -1.91 26.55
N THR A 324 5.78 -2.73 26.83
CA THR A 324 4.42 -2.54 26.33
C THR A 324 3.58 -1.58 27.17
N ARG A 325 4.07 -1.15 28.33
CA ARG A 325 3.32 -0.32 29.29
C ARG A 325 3.63 1.18 29.25
N GLY A 326 4.52 1.60 28.36
CA GLY A 326 4.90 3.01 28.21
C GLY A 326 5.57 3.52 29.48
N THR A 327 4.97 4.53 30.12
CA THR A 327 5.44 5.11 31.40
C THR A 327 4.77 4.51 32.64
N ASN A 328 3.85 3.55 32.47
CA ASN A 328 3.21 2.91 33.62
C ASN A 328 4.16 1.88 34.26
N PRO A 329 4.12 1.70 35.59
CA PRO A 329 4.90 0.66 36.24
C PRO A 329 4.63 -0.75 35.66
N PRO A 330 5.65 -1.62 35.60
CA PRO A 330 5.50 -2.99 35.13
C PRO A 330 4.71 -3.84 36.11
N HIS A 331 3.87 -4.74 35.61
CA HIS A 331 3.22 -5.76 36.42
C HIS A 331 4.11 -6.96 36.59
N VAL A 332 4.34 -7.37 37.83
CA VAL A 332 5.26 -8.46 38.16
C VAL A 332 4.56 -9.53 38.98
N ARG A 333 5.02 -10.77 38.80
CA ARG A 333 4.78 -11.87 39.72
C ARG A 333 6.09 -12.25 40.39
N LEU A 334 6.04 -12.45 41.69
CA LEU A 334 7.09 -13.12 42.43
C LEU A 334 6.64 -14.56 42.67
N VAL A 335 7.50 -15.49 42.28
CA VAL A 335 7.24 -16.93 42.33
C VAL A 335 8.26 -17.58 43.26
N VAL A 336 7.81 -18.44 44.15
CA VAL A 336 8.69 -19.27 45.00
C VAL A 336 8.29 -20.72 44.80
N ASP A 337 9.24 -21.56 44.39
CA ASP A 337 9.03 -22.99 44.08
C ASP A 337 7.78 -23.22 43.19
N GLU A 338 7.73 -22.47 42.08
CA GLU A 338 6.62 -22.48 41.09
C GLU A 338 5.26 -21.98 41.58
N THR A 339 5.17 -21.48 42.82
CA THR A 339 3.95 -20.87 43.36
C THR A 339 4.04 -19.35 43.30
N VAL A 340 3.05 -18.68 42.69
CA VAL A 340 2.94 -17.21 42.72
C VAL A 340 2.63 -16.79 44.17
N VAL A 341 3.59 -16.12 44.81
CA VAL A 341 3.47 -15.65 46.20
C VAL A 341 3.07 -14.17 46.28
N SER A 342 3.26 -13.42 45.19
CA SER A 342 2.87 -12.02 45.10
C SER A 342 2.69 -11.60 43.64
N GLU A 343 1.71 -10.73 43.36
CA GLU A 343 1.44 -10.15 42.04
C GLU A 343 1.01 -8.69 42.22
N PHE A 344 1.73 -7.75 41.59
CA PHE A 344 1.54 -6.32 41.81
C PHE A 344 2.27 -5.47 40.75
N ASP A 345 1.99 -4.16 40.70
CA ASP A 345 2.74 -3.21 39.87
C ASP A 345 3.99 -2.71 40.61
N ALA A 346 5.18 -2.91 40.01
CA ALA A 346 6.48 -2.54 40.56
C ALA A 346 6.75 -1.03 40.48
N ALA A 347 6.04 -0.24 41.31
CA ALA A 347 6.07 1.23 41.28
C ALA A 347 7.16 1.88 42.15
N GLY A 348 8.06 1.11 42.74
CA GLY A 348 9.17 1.65 43.53
C GLY A 348 10.14 2.46 42.68
N VAL A 349 10.69 3.55 43.22
CA VAL A 349 11.56 4.47 42.47
C VAL A 349 12.99 3.93 42.45
N ARG A 350 13.56 3.74 41.25
CA ARG A 350 14.94 3.30 40.99
C ARG A 350 15.63 4.22 39.95
N PRO A 351 16.14 5.39 40.38
CA PRO A 351 16.78 6.34 39.48
C PRO A 351 18.06 5.79 38.82
N ASP A 352 18.76 4.90 39.53
CA ASP A 352 19.93 4.18 39.04
C ASP A 352 19.59 3.31 37.82
N VAL A 353 18.49 2.57 37.89
CA VAL A 353 17.99 1.74 36.79
C VAL A 353 17.49 2.62 35.64
N ALA A 354 16.69 3.64 35.94
CA ALA A 354 16.19 4.59 34.95
C ALA A 354 17.31 5.22 34.11
N ALA A 355 18.41 5.61 34.76
CA ALA A 355 19.58 6.16 34.07
C ALA A 355 20.29 5.13 33.19
N ALA A 356 20.34 3.86 33.60
CA ALA A 356 21.00 2.79 32.84
C ALA A 356 20.20 2.35 31.60
N ILE A 357 18.87 2.27 31.70
CA ILE A 357 18.01 1.78 30.59
C ILE A 357 17.29 2.89 29.82
N GLY A 358 17.37 4.14 30.27
CA GLY A 358 16.73 5.30 29.65
C GLY A 358 15.20 5.26 29.74
N ARG A 359 14.64 4.86 30.89
CA ARG A 359 13.19 4.66 31.10
C ARG A 359 12.71 5.31 32.40
N ASP A 360 11.39 5.24 32.63
CA ASP A 360 10.75 5.74 33.85
C ASP A 360 11.34 5.07 35.12
N PRO A 361 11.57 5.81 36.22
CA PRO A 361 12.15 5.27 37.44
C PRO A 361 11.18 4.44 38.30
N HIS A 362 9.87 4.44 38.05
CA HIS A 362 8.91 3.62 38.80
C HIS A 362 8.90 2.18 38.28
N CYS A 363 9.94 1.45 38.64
CA CYS A 363 10.24 0.12 38.12
C CYS A 363 10.74 -0.86 39.18
N GLY A 364 10.96 -0.39 40.40
CA GLY A 364 11.50 -1.15 41.52
C GLY A 364 10.43 -1.84 42.36
N PHE A 365 10.85 -2.87 43.10
CA PHE A 365 10.01 -3.53 44.08
C PHE A 365 10.83 -4.04 45.27
N THR A 366 10.15 -4.20 46.41
CA THR A 366 10.66 -4.91 47.58
C THR A 366 9.49 -5.58 48.28
N VAL A 367 9.56 -6.88 48.44
CA VAL A 367 8.54 -7.71 49.09
C VAL A 367 9.20 -8.52 50.19
N ILE A 368 8.56 -8.54 51.36
CA ILE A 368 8.97 -9.37 52.50
C ILE A 368 7.91 -10.45 52.64
N LEU A 369 8.32 -11.70 52.46
CA LEU A 369 7.48 -12.87 52.58
C LEU A 369 7.65 -13.48 53.99
N PRO A 370 6.61 -14.15 54.52
CA PRO A 370 6.72 -15.00 55.71
C PRO A 370 7.80 -16.07 55.56
N ALA A 371 8.11 -16.77 56.66
CA ALA A 371 9.17 -17.77 56.65
C ALA A 371 9.00 -18.82 55.56
N GLY A 372 9.97 -18.88 54.63
CA GLY A 372 9.97 -19.80 53.50
C GLY A 372 10.66 -21.13 53.82
N THR A 373 10.48 -22.10 52.92
CA THR A 373 11.19 -23.37 52.92
C THR A 373 12.69 -23.15 52.66
N PRO A 374 13.60 -23.70 53.50
CA PRO A 374 15.04 -23.67 53.21
C PRO A 374 15.35 -24.30 51.85
N GLY A 375 16.15 -23.63 51.02
CA GLY A 375 16.54 -24.12 49.69
C GLY A 375 15.56 -23.80 48.55
N ALA A 376 14.49 -23.05 48.83
CA ALA A 376 13.54 -22.61 47.81
C ALA A 376 14.18 -21.66 46.77
N THR A 377 13.61 -21.64 45.57
CA THR A 377 14.04 -20.75 44.47
C THR A 377 13.02 -19.63 44.27
N GLY A 378 13.50 -18.38 44.32
CA GLY A 378 12.70 -17.20 44.01
C GLY A 378 12.87 -16.79 42.54
N CYS A 379 11.76 -16.55 41.84
CA CYS A 379 11.75 -16.07 40.46
C CYS A 379 10.96 -14.76 40.33
N LEU A 380 11.42 -13.92 39.40
CA LEU A 380 10.72 -12.75 38.92
C LEU A 380 10.10 -13.08 37.56
N GLU A 381 8.80 -12.84 37.42
CA GLU A 381 8.09 -12.87 36.14
C GLU A 381 7.46 -11.51 35.87
N ILE A 382 7.39 -11.12 34.60
CA ILE A 382 6.66 -9.92 34.15
C ILE A 382 5.43 -10.38 33.39
N VAL A 383 4.29 -9.79 33.71
CA VAL A 383 3.03 -9.99 32.97
C VAL A 383 2.85 -8.79 32.06
N ASP A 384 2.97 -9.01 30.75
CA ASP A 384 2.74 -7.96 29.78
C ASP A 384 1.26 -7.54 29.77
N ARG A 385 0.96 -6.41 29.12
CA ARG A 385 -0.42 -5.88 29.09
C ARG A 385 -1.45 -6.79 28.39
N PHE A 386 -1.01 -7.81 27.66
CA PHE A 386 -1.85 -8.80 26.97
C PHE A 386 -2.02 -10.09 27.79
N GLY A 387 -1.46 -10.13 29.00
CA GLY A 387 -1.48 -11.29 29.88
C GLY A 387 -0.38 -12.32 29.60
N GLY A 388 0.54 -12.03 28.67
CA GLY A 388 1.71 -12.86 28.43
C GLY A 388 2.66 -12.82 29.61
N VAL A 389 3.06 -13.99 30.11
CA VAL A 389 3.97 -14.10 31.27
C VAL A 389 5.36 -14.45 30.79
N THR A 390 6.35 -13.62 31.13
CA THR A 390 7.76 -13.86 30.84
C THR A 390 8.54 -14.04 32.13
N ARG A 391 9.13 -15.22 32.33
CA ARG A 391 10.05 -15.47 33.44
C ARG A 391 11.39 -14.81 33.15
N ILE A 392 11.76 -13.83 33.97
CA ILE A 392 12.92 -12.97 33.75
C ILE A 392 14.17 -13.60 34.34
N VAL A 393 14.10 -13.99 35.61
CA VAL A 393 15.25 -14.54 36.34
C VAL A 393 14.76 -15.37 37.52
N CYS A 394 15.49 -16.43 37.83
CA CYS A 394 15.35 -17.23 39.04
C CYS A 394 16.66 -17.26 39.81
N ARG A 395 16.59 -17.18 41.14
CA ARG A 395 17.75 -17.27 42.05
C ARG A 395 17.40 -18.13 43.26
N PRO A 396 18.28 -19.05 43.70
CA PRO A 396 18.14 -19.70 44.98
C PRO A 396 18.02 -18.66 46.09
N ILE A 397 17.13 -18.90 47.06
CA ILE A 397 17.03 -18.04 48.24
C ILE A 397 18.26 -18.28 49.10
N GLY A 398 19.15 -17.29 49.13
CA GLY A 398 20.39 -17.35 49.91
C GLY A 398 20.11 -17.41 51.41
N THR A 399 21.02 -18.03 52.16
CA THR A 399 21.04 -17.95 53.63
C THR A 399 21.67 -16.63 54.08
N ALA A 400 21.13 -16.02 55.13
CA ALA A 400 21.75 -14.88 55.81
C ALA A 400 23.15 -15.18 56.33
#